data_AF-A0A845ZX45-F1
#
_entry.id   AF-A0A845ZX45-F1
#
_cell.length_a   1.000
_cell.length_b   1.000
_cell.length_c   1.000
_cell.angle_alpha   90.00
_cell.angle_beta   90.00
_cell.angle_gamma   90.00
#
_symmetry.space_group_name_H-M   'P 1'
#
loop_
_entity.id
_entity.type
_entity.pdbx_description
1 polymer ?
#
loop_
_entity_poly.entity_id
_entity_poly.type
_entity_poly.pdbx_seq_one_letter_code
_entity_poly.pdbx_strand_id
1 'polypeptide(L)' 'MLKSIQVPTTLVYGDSSKLNRPEDLQQQKMTMTQAKRVFLSGGHNLHIDAAAALASLILTS' A
#
# COMPACT_ATOMS: atom_id res chain seq x y z
N MET A 1 1.61 -17.31 -1.75
CA MET A 1 2.65 -16.64 -0.94
C MET A 1 2.11 -15.48 -0.12
N LEU A 2 1.35 -14.53 -0.69
CA LEU A 2 0.82 -13.41 0.11
C LEU A 2 -0.20 -13.84 1.19
N LYS A 3 -0.99 -14.92 0.96
CA LYS A 3 -1.95 -15.47 1.94
C LYS A 3 -1.32 -15.99 3.24
N SER A 4 -0.03 -16.29 3.23
CA SER A 4 0.68 -16.86 4.38
C SER A 4 1.35 -15.81 5.28
N ILE A 5 1.25 -14.52 4.93
CA ILE A 5 1.74 -13.43 5.77
C ILE A 5 0.78 -13.28 6.95
N GLN A 6 1.28 -13.49 8.17
CA GLN A 6 0.49 -13.44 9.41
C GLN A 6 0.86 -12.24 10.31
N VAL A 7 1.88 -11.47 9.92
CA VAL A 7 2.29 -10.28 10.68
C VAL A 7 1.41 -9.08 10.32
N PRO A 8 1.19 -8.14 11.26
CA PRO A 8 0.54 -6.87 10.96
C PRO A 8 1.20 -6.22 9.74
N THR A 9 0.39 -5.95 8.72
CA THR A 9 0.87 -5.47 7.43
C THR A 9 0.05 -4.26 7.00
N THR A 10 0.75 -3.21 6.57
CA THR A 10 0.13 -2.04 5.95
C THR A 10 0.55 -1.98 4.48
N LEU A 11 -0.44 -1.93 3.59
CA LEU A 11 -0.26 -1.73 2.15
C LEU A 11 -0.48 -0.26 1.84
N VAL A 12 0.56 0.40 1.32
CA VAL A 12 0.55 1.83 1.00
C VAL A 12 0.56 2.01 -0.52
N TYR A 13 -0.38 2.80 -1.02
CA TYR A 13 -0.55 3.05 -2.45
C TYR A 13 -0.51 4.55 -2.75
N GLY A 14 0.01 4.90 -3.92
CA GLY A 14 -0.12 6.26 -4.46
C GLY A 14 -1.46 6.39 -5.18
N ASP A 15 -2.24 7.42 -4.87
CA ASP A 15 -3.57 7.66 -5.45
C ASP A 15 -3.54 7.97 -6.97
N SER A 16 -2.40 8.43 -7.48
CA SER A 16 -2.18 8.69 -8.91
C SER A 16 -1.33 7.61 -9.61
N SER A 17 -0.92 6.57 -8.88
CA SER A 17 -0.15 5.46 -9.44
C SER A 17 -1.00 4.57 -10.34
N LYS A 18 -0.51 4.31 -11.56
CA LYS A 18 -1.12 3.38 -12.53
C LYS A 18 -0.35 2.08 -12.69
N LEU A 19 0.60 1.81 -11.78
CA LEU A 19 1.47 0.64 -11.89
C LEU A 19 0.70 -0.68 -11.78
N ASN A 20 -0.26 -0.74 -10.85
CA ASN A 20 -1.06 -1.93 -10.61
C ASN A 20 -2.32 -1.87 -11.46
N ARG A 21 -2.62 -2.97 -12.16
CA ARG A 21 -3.91 -3.09 -12.83
C ARG A 21 -5.02 -3.28 -11.79
N PRO A 22 -6.27 -2.85 -12.07
CA PRO A 22 -7.38 -2.99 -11.13
C PRO A 22 -7.60 -4.43 -10.63
N GLU A 23 -7.41 -5.43 -11.49
CA GLU A 23 -7.51 -6.85 -11.17
C GLU A 23 -6.43 -7.30 -10.17
N ASP A 24 -5.21 -6.78 -10.29
CA ASP A 24 -4.09 -7.10 -9.40
C ASP A 24 -4.38 -6.55 -7.99
N LEU A 25 -4.90 -5.31 -7.91
CA LEU A 25 -5.34 -4.71 -6.63
C LEU A 25 -6.49 -5.49 -5.98
N GLN A 26 -7.44 -5.97 -6.79
CA GLN A 26 -8.56 -6.76 -6.30
C GLN A 26 -8.10 -8.11 -5.74
N GLN A 27 -7.22 -8.82 -6.44
CA GLN A 27 -6.64 -10.08 -5.96
C GLN A 27 -5.81 -9.89 -4.69
N GLN A 28 -5.03 -8.81 -4.61
CA GLN A 28 -4.24 -8.47 -3.43
C GLN A 28 -5.16 -8.20 -2.23
N LYS A 29 -6.25 -7.46 -2.43
CA LYS A 29 -7.28 -7.22 -1.40
C LYS A 29 -7.93 -8.50 -0.90
N MET A 30 -8.27 -9.42 -1.80
CA MET A 30 -8.87 -10.72 -1.44
C MET A 30 -7.88 -11.64 -0.73
N THR A 31 -6.59 -11.48 -1.00
CA THR A 31 -5.53 -12.34 -0.46
C THR A 31 -5.02 -11.84 0.90
N MET A 32 -4.89 -10.53 1.06
CA MET A 32 -4.33 -9.89 2.26
C MET A 32 -5.45 -9.21 3.05
N THR A 33 -6.48 -9.98 3.42
CA THR A 33 -7.70 -9.46 4.07
C THR A 33 -7.43 -8.76 5.41
N GLN A 34 -6.36 -9.14 6.10
CA GLN A 34 -5.95 -8.56 7.38
C GLN A 34 -5.05 -7.33 7.23
N ALA A 35 -4.61 -6.99 6.02
CA ALA A 35 -3.72 -5.85 5.82
C ALA A 35 -4.50 -4.52 5.84
N LYS A 36 -3.97 -3.54 6.56
CA LYS A 36 -4.45 -2.16 6.50
C LYS A 36 -4.09 -1.56 5.15
N ARG A 37 -5.02 -0.85 4.53
CA ARG A 37 -4.78 -0.19 3.24
C ARG A 37 -4.81 1.31 3.42
N VAL A 38 -3.79 2.00 2.93
CA VAL A 38 -3.67 3.45 2.98
C VAL A 38 -3.28 3.99 1.62
N PHE A 39 -3.90 5.09 1.23
CA PHE A 39 -3.56 5.84 0.03
C PHE A 39 -2.90 7.15 0.43
N LEU A 40 -1.77 7.47 -0.21
CA LEU A 40 -1.08 8.74 -0.08
C LEU A 40 -1.18 9.49 -1.41
N SER A 41 -1.18 10.82 -1.32
CA SER A 41 -1.15 11.66 -2.52
C SER A 41 0.21 11.52 -3.21
N GLY A 42 0.23 11.03 -4.45
CA GLY A 42 1.46 10.81 -5.19
C GLY A 42 1.40 9.63 -6.17
N GLY A 43 2.47 9.46 -6.95
CA GLY A 43 2.57 8.46 -7.99
C GLY A 43 3.17 7.14 -7.51
N HIS A 44 3.89 6.47 -8.40
CA HIS A 44 4.61 5.25 -8.06
C HIS A 44 5.72 5.49 -7.03
N ASN A 45 6.41 6.64 -7.15
CA ASN A 45 7.55 6.98 -6.32
C ASN A 45 7.14 7.76 -5.08
N LEU A 46 6.31 7.16 -4.22
CA LEU A 46 5.82 7.79 -2.98
C LEU A 46 6.95 8.24 -2.03
N HIS A 47 8.10 7.58 -2.08
CA HIS A 47 9.29 7.96 -1.32
C HIS A 47 9.88 9.31 -1.76
N ILE A 48 9.49 9.82 -2.94
CA ILE A 48 9.82 11.14 -3.46
C ILE A 48 8.60 12.06 -3.30
N ASP A 49 7.46 11.66 -3.86
CA ASP A 49 6.26 12.51 -3.97
C ASP A 49 5.63 12.82 -2.60
N ALA A 50 5.72 11.89 -1.65
CA ALA A 50 5.05 11.94 -0.35
C ALA A 50 5.94 11.49 0.81
N ALA A 51 7.24 11.80 0.74
CA ALA A 51 8.26 11.28 1.65
C ALA A 51 7.90 11.45 3.14
N ALA A 52 7.47 12.66 3.54
CA ALA A 52 7.11 12.97 4.92
C ALA A 52 5.85 12.22 5.39
N ALA A 53 4.84 12.10 4.52
CA ALA A 53 3.61 11.37 4.83
C ALA A 53 3.88 9.86 4.94
N LEU A 54 4.71 9.32 4.05
CA LEU A 54 5.15 7.93 4.09
C LEU A 54 5.95 7.62 5.37
N ALA A 55 6.90 8.49 5.73
CA ALA A 55 7.68 8.34 6.96
C ALA A 55 6.79 8.39 8.21
N SER A 56 5.87 9.36 8.28
CA SER A 56 4.90 9.48 9.38
C SER A 56 4.04 8.22 9.51
N LEU A 57 3.63 7.64 8.39
CA LEU A 57 2.83 6.42 8.37
C LEU A 57 3.63 5.23 8.89
N ILE A 58 4.90 5.08 8.51
CA ILE A 58 5.76 3.99 9.01
C ILE A 58 5.97 4.10 10.52
N LEU A 59 6.17 5.31 11.05
CA LEU A 59 6.38 5.55 12.49
C LEU A 59 5.13 5.32 13.35
N THR A 60 3.94 5.36 12.75
CA THR A 60 2.64 5.26 13.47
C THR A 60 1.83 4.01 13.14
N SER A 61 2.37 3.13 12.28
CA SER A 61 1.72 1.88 11.87
C SER A 61 2.01 0.72 12.81
#